data_AF-A0A662SLE6-F1
#
_entry.id   AF-A0A662SLE6-F1
#
_cell.length_a   1.000
_cell.length_b   1.000
_cell.length_c   1.000
_cell.angle_alpha   90.00
_cell.angle_beta   90.00
_cell.angle_gamma   90.00
#
_symmetry.space_group_name_H-M   'P 1'
#
loop_
_entity.id
_entity.type
_entity.pdbx_description
1 polymer ?
#
loop_
_entity_poly.entity_id
_entity_poly.type
_entity_poly.pdbx_seq_one_letter_code
_entity_poly.pdbx_strand_id
1 'polypeptide(L)'
;MARILLDTTYLLPALGIGVGLERFEEAFPRLLEEEEVLYNPLSLVEAKWICLRLSRRRPDLRERLLSSFVSGLRALLGDERLAQVPVTSPDVEEVADL
;
A
#
# COMPACT_ATOMS: atom_id res chain seq x y z
N MET A 1 -18.96 -7.34 6.91
CA MET A 1 -17.61 -6.79 6.90
C MET A 1 -16.65 -7.93 7.14
N ALA A 2 -15.99 -8.36 6.09
CA ALA A 2 -14.81 -9.19 6.14
C ALA A 2 -13.59 -8.33 6.53
N ARG A 3 -12.54 -9.00 7.02
CA ARG A 3 -11.23 -8.39 7.19
C ARG A 3 -10.39 -8.68 5.96
N ILE A 4 -9.86 -7.64 5.34
CA ILE A 4 -9.08 -7.77 4.11
C ILE A 4 -7.69 -7.22 4.36
N LEU A 5 -6.69 -8.10 4.36
CA LEU A 5 -5.29 -7.71 4.40
C LEU A 5 -4.80 -7.41 2.98
N LEU A 6 -4.39 -6.16 2.75
CA LEU A 6 -3.86 -5.74 1.47
C LEU A 6 -2.40 -6.18 1.31
N ASP A 7 -2.13 -6.87 0.20
CA ASP A 7 -0.78 -7.02 -0.31
C ASP A 7 -0.19 -5.65 -0.73
N THR A 8 1.15 -5.57 -0.76
CA THR A 8 1.91 -4.39 -1.21
C THR A 8 1.37 -3.85 -2.53
N THR A 9 1.04 -4.73 -3.48
CA THR A 9 0.58 -4.34 -4.83
C THR A 9 -0.62 -3.38 -4.80
N TYR A 10 -1.57 -3.61 -3.88
CA TYR A 10 -2.78 -2.80 -3.77
C TYR A 10 -2.55 -1.44 -3.07
N LEU A 11 -1.44 -1.29 -2.35
CA LEU A 11 -1.05 -0.02 -1.71
C LEU A 11 -0.24 0.88 -2.65
N LEU A 12 0.40 0.31 -3.68
CA LEU A 12 1.30 1.05 -4.58
C LEU A 12 0.64 2.27 -5.24
N PRO A 13 -0.60 2.22 -5.77
CA PRO A 13 -1.21 3.39 -6.39
C PRO A 13 -1.43 4.53 -5.40
N ALA A 14 -1.88 4.22 -4.17
CA ALA A 14 -2.04 5.20 -3.10
C ALA A 14 -0.68 5.84 -2.71
N LEU A 15 0.42 5.12 -2.89
CA LEU A 15 1.80 5.59 -2.69
C LEU A 15 2.39 6.25 -3.95
N GLY A 16 1.59 6.53 -4.97
CA GLY A 16 1.99 7.22 -6.20
C GLY A 16 2.75 6.35 -7.21
N ILE A 17 2.63 5.02 -7.09
CA ILE A 17 3.28 4.04 -7.98
C ILE A 17 2.20 3.30 -8.76
N GLY A 18 2.11 3.58 -10.06
CA GLY A 18 1.13 2.92 -10.93
C GLY A 18 1.49 1.46 -11.22
N VAL A 19 0.52 0.56 -11.04
CA VAL A 19 0.67 -0.90 -11.28
C VAL A 19 -0.38 -1.50 -12.22
N GLY A 20 -1.12 -0.66 -12.95
CA GLY A 20 -2.09 -1.12 -13.96
C GLY A 20 -3.36 -1.75 -13.39
N LEU A 21 -3.69 -1.48 -12.12
CA LEU A 21 -4.96 -1.89 -11.52
C LEU A 21 -6.12 -1.11 -12.15
N GLU A 22 -7.04 -1.82 -12.80
CA GLU A 22 -8.21 -1.23 -13.41
C GLU A 22 -9.17 -0.68 -12.35
N ARG A 23 -9.70 0.52 -12.60
CA ARG A 23 -10.72 1.16 -11.76
C ARG A 23 -10.32 1.34 -10.29
N PHE A 24 -9.02 1.43 -10.00
CA PHE A 24 -8.50 1.62 -8.63
C PHE A 24 -9.15 2.81 -7.91
N GLU A 25 -9.28 3.95 -8.59
CA GLU A 25 -9.88 5.18 -8.06
C GLU A 25 -11.36 5.03 -7.65
N GLU A 26 -12.08 4.05 -8.22
CA GLU A 26 -13.47 3.74 -7.86
C GLU A 26 -13.55 2.63 -6.82
N ALA A 27 -12.73 1.58 -6.99
CA ALA A 27 -12.82 0.36 -6.20
C ALA A 27 -12.18 0.52 -4.82
N PHE A 28 -11.05 1.22 -4.72
CA PHE A 28 -10.32 1.36 -3.47
C PHE A 28 -11.11 2.14 -2.42
N PRO A 29 -11.73 3.30 -2.71
CA PRO A 29 -12.56 3.99 -1.73
C PRO A 29 -13.77 3.16 -1.27
N ARG A 30 -14.43 2.44 -2.17
CA ARG A 30 -15.54 1.55 -1.82
C ARG A 30 -15.10 0.42 -0.90
N LEU A 31 -13.96 -0.19 -1.18
CA LEU A 31 -13.36 -1.21 -0.32
C LEU A 31 -13.12 -0.67 1.10
N LEU A 32 -12.60 0.55 1.23
CA LEU A 32 -12.40 1.21 2.52
C LEU A 32 -13.71 1.56 3.26
N GLU A 33 -14.83 1.68 2.55
CA GLU A 33 -16.15 1.97 3.13
C GLU A 33 -16.90 0.70 3.53
N GLU A 34 -16.72 -0.39 2.78
CA GLU A 34 -17.50 -1.62 2.90
C GLU A 34 -16.85 -2.67 3.82
N GLU A 35 -15.52 -2.65 3.95
CA GLU A 35 -14.75 -3.70 4.63
C GLU A 35 -13.77 -3.17 5.69
N GLU A 36 -13.33 -4.05 6.59
CA GLU A 36 -12.24 -3.74 7.53
C GLU A 36 -10.90 -3.97 6.82
N VAL A 37 -10.25 -2.89 6.38
CA VAL A 37 -9.07 -2.96 5.53
C VAL A 37 -7.79 -2.85 6.36
N LEU A 38 -6.93 -3.86 6.22
CA LEU A 38 -5.71 -4.05 6.98
C LEU A 38 -4.49 -3.93 6.07
N TYR A 39 -3.36 -3.50 6.63
CA TYR A 39 -2.05 -3.59 5.96
C TYR A 39 -0.93 -3.94 6.94
N ASN A 40 0.10 -4.62 6.44
CA ASN A 40 1.31 -4.90 7.20
C ASN A 40 2.34 -3.77 7.00
N PRO A 41 3.04 -3.31 8.07
CA PRO A 41 4.16 -2.36 7.94
C PRO A 41 5.23 -2.78 6.93
N LEU A 42 5.47 -4.07 6.75
CA LEU A 42 6.43 -4.60 5.79
C LEU A 42 6.04 -4.27 4.34
N SER A 43 4.74 -4.19 4.04
CA SER A 43 4.26 -3.78 2.72
C SER A 43 4.66 -2.33 2.39
N LEU A 44 4.72 -1.45 3.39
CA LEU A 44 5.23 -0.08 3.21
C LEU A 44 6.73 -0.05 2.93
N VAL A 45 7.50 -0.94 3.57
CA VAL A 45 8.94 -1.09 3.33
C VAL A 45 9.19 -1.64 1.92
N GLU A 46 8.43 -2.64 1.49
CA GLU A 46 8.50 -3.19 0.14
C GLU A 46 8.13 -2.14 -0.91
N ALA A 47 7.03 -1.41 -0.70
CA ALA A 47 6.63 -0.31 -1.57
C ALA A 47 7.73 0.78 -1.64
N LYS A 48 8.39 1.09 -0.51
CA LYS A 48 9.52 2.03 -0.50
C LYS A 48 10.68 1.50 -1.34
N TRP A 49 10.98 0.21 -1.24
CA TRP A 49 12.04 -0.40 -2.04
C TRP A 49 11.71 -0.36 -3.54
N ILE A 50 10.48 -0.64 -3.92
CA ILE A 50 9.99 -0.50 -5.30
C ILE A 50 10.15 0.95 -5.78
N CYS A 51 9.71 1.93 -4.98
CA CYS A 51 9.88 3.36 -5.26
C CYS A 51 11.34 3.73 -5.53
N LEU A 52 12.26 3.29 -4.67
CA LEU A 52 13.69 3.56 -4.81
C LEU A 52 14.29 2.88 -6.05
N ARG A 53 13.88 1.65 -6.34
CA ARG A 53 14.32 0.89 -7.52
C ARG A 53 13.86 1.59 -8.80
N LEU A 54 12.61 2.03 -8.87
CA LEU A 54 12.07 2.78 -9.99
C LEU A 54 12.77 4.13 -10.15
N SER A 55 12.99 4.86 -9.06
CA SER A 55 13.69 6.14 -9.05
C SER A 55 15.13 6.03 -9.57
N ARG A 56 15.80 4.90 -9.33
CA ARG A 56 17.14 4.63 -9.87
C ARG A 56 17.12 4.30 -11.36
N ARG A 57 16.09 3.60 -11.83
CA ARG A 57 15.90 3.24 -13.25
C ARG A 57 15.38 4.40 -14.10
N ARG A 58 14.67 5.34 -13.48
CA ARG A 58 14.06 6.53 -14.10
C ARG A 58 14.45 7.79 -13.34
N PRO A 59 15.71 8.24 -13.46
CA PRO A 59 16.19 9.44 -12.76
C PRO A 59 15.36 10.68 -13.08
N ASP A 60 14.80 10.75 -14.30
CA ASP A 60 13.88 11.80 -14.77
C ASP A 60 12.60 11.91 -13.93
N LEU A 61 12.17 10.82 -13.30
CA LEU A 61 10.96 10.78 -12.48
C LEU A 61 11.26 10.75 -10.97
N ARG A 62 12.53 10.72 -10.56
CA ARG A 62 12.94 10.47 -9.17
C ARG A 62 12.28 11.42 -8.18
N GLU A 63 12.32 12.72 -8.43
CA GLU A 63 11.75 13.71 -7.52
C GLU A 63 10.24 13.53 -7.37
N ARG A 64 9.53 13.30 -8.49
CA ARG A 64 8.10 13.02 -8.49
C ARG A 64 7.77 11.74 -7.72
N LEU A 65 8.48 10.64 -7.98
CA LEU A 65 8.24 9.35 -7.31
C LEU A 65 8.45 9.45 -5.80
N LEU A 66 9.52 10.11 -5.35
CA LEU A 66 9.82 10.24 -3.93
C LEU A 66 8.84 11.18 -3.22
N SER A 67 8.45 12.29 -3.86
CA SER A 67 7.47 13.22 -3.29
C SER A 67 6.07 12.60 -3.24
N SER A 68 5.62 11.95 -4.30
CA SER A 68 4.34 11.22 -4.32
C SER A 68 4.30 10.13 -3.25
N PHE A 69 5.39 9.37 -3.05
CA PHE A 69 5.47 8.36 -2.00
C PHE A 69 5.26 8.97 -0.60
N VAL A 70 5.90 10.10 -0.31
CA VAL A 70 5.76 10.78 0.99
C VAL A 70 4.33 11.28 1.19
N SER A 71 3.72 11.88 0.17
CA SER A 71 2.33 12.35 0.24
C SER A 71 1.35 11.19 0.43
N GLY A 72 1.52 10.11 -0.34
CA GLY A 72 0.70 8.90 -0.24
C GLY A 72 0.85 8.22 1.12
N LEU A 73 2.07 8.13 1.66
CA LEU A 73 2.31 7.57 2.99
C LEU A 73 1.60 8.39 4.08
N ARG A 74 1.63 9.73 4.00
CA ARG A 74 0.89 10.58 4.95
C ARG A 74 -0.62 10.36 4.87
N ALA A 75 -1.16 10.22 3.66
CA ALA A 75 -2.59 9.94 3.48
C ALA A 75 -2.96 8.57 4.06
N LEU A 76 -2.17 7.54 3.74
CA LEU A 76 -2.38 6.16 4.23
C LEU A 76 -2.34 6.09 5.76
N LEU A 77 -1.31 6.67 6.39
CA LEU A 77 -1.16 6.66 7.85
C LEU A 77 -2.18 7.54 8.58
N GLY A 78 -2.78 8.51 7.89
CA GLY A 78 -3.78 9.41 8.43
C GLY A 78 -5.23 8.97 8.20
N ASP A 79 -5.46 7.88 7.46
CA ASP A 79 -6.81 7.38 7.16
C ASP A 79 -7.23 6.34 8.19
N GLU A 80 -8.22 6.68 9.01
CA GLU A 80 -8.74 5.81 10.08
C GLU A 80 -9.43 4.53 9.55
N ARG A 81 -9.74 4.47 8.25
CA ARG A 81 -10.33 3.28 7.60
C ARG A 81 -9.29 2.20 7.29
N LEU A 82 -7.99 2.52 7.42
CA LEU A 82 -6.89 1.59 7.22
C LEU A 82 -6.23 1.25 8.56
N ALA A 83 -6.34 0.01 8.99
CA ALA A 83 -5.72 -0.45 10.22
C ALA A 83 -4.41 -1.19 9.96
N GLN A 84 -3.39 -0.87 10.76
CA GLN A 84 -2.10 -1.53 10.69
C GLN A 84 -2.11 -2.80 11.54
N VAL A 85 -1.66 -3.93 10.97
CA VAL A 85 -1.42 -5.16 11.74
C VAL A 85 0.00 -5.20 12.31
N PRO A 86 0.29 -6.05 13.32
CA PRO A 86 1.66 -6.32 13.73
C PRO A 86 2.52 -6.80 12.56
N VAL A 87 3.84 -6.58 12.65
CA VAL A 87 4.80 -7.01 11.62
C VAL A 87 4.72 -8.53 11.36
N THR A 88 4.58 -9.30 12.43
CA THR A 88 4.42 -10.75 12.41
C THR A 88 3.67 -11.18 13.67
N SER A 89 2.94 -12.28 13.58
CA SER A 89 2.36 -13.04 14.68
C SER A 89 2.08 -14.46 14.17
N PRO A 90 1.90 -15.47 15.04
CA PRO A 90 1.48 -16.79 14.58
C PRO A 90 0.26 -16.74 13.65
N ASP A 91 -0.75 -15.92 13.98
CA ASP A 91 -1.95 -15.74 13.14
C ASP A 91 -1.64 -15.12 11.77
N VAL A 92 -0.67 -14.20 11.68
CA VAL A 92 -0.25 -13.60 10.42
C VAL A 92 0.49 -14.63 9.57
N GLU A 93 1.41 -15.40 10.15
CA GLU A 93 2.18 -16.42 9.41
C GLU A 93 1.27 -17.55 8.90
N GLU A 94 0.22 -17.93 9.63
CA GLU A 94 -0.75 -18.93 9.18
C GLU A 94 -1.55 -18.53 7.93
N VAL A 95 -1.68 -17.21 7.67
CA VAL A 95 -2.44 -16.67 6.54
C VAL A 95 -1.53 -16.14 5.43
N ALA A 96 -0.33 -15.67 5.76
CA ALA A 96 0.60 -15.05 4.81
C ALA A 96 1.22 -16.05 3.81
N ASP A 97 1.29 -17.34 4.17
CA ASP A 97 1.86 -18.40 3.34
C ASP A 97 0.83 -19.18 2.49
N LEU A 98 -0.47 -18.83 2.58
CA LEU A 98 -1.57 -19.44 1.82
C LEU A 98 -1.85 -18.72 0.50
#